data_AF-A0A3S1GJ37-F1
#
_entry.id   AF-A0A3S1GJ37-F1
#
_cell.length_a   1.000
_cell.length_b   1.000
_cell.length_c   1.000
_cell.angle_alpha   90.00
_cell.angle_beta   90.00
_cell.angle_gamma   90.00
#
_symmetry.space_group_name_H-M   'P 1'
#
loop_
_entity.id
_entity.type
_entity.pdbx_description
1 polymer ?
#
loop_
_entity_poly.entity_id
_entity_poly.type
_entity_poly.pdbx_seq_one_letter_code
_entity_poly.pdbx_strand_id
1 'polypeptide(L)'
;LADPGLIGGSAGSSLGAVAIIVLGTTWLAPVTLALGTLALPLAAVFGGLAVTLLLYAIATRQGRTSVATMLLAGIAISALAMALTGVLIFMADDRQLRDLTFWQLGSLAGATWPKIGTVAPVIILALAAMPFLSRGLNALALGEATAGHLGIPVQRLKYTAIVSVSAAVGASVAVSGGIGFIGIVVPHVLRLAIGPDNRYLLPASALLGASLLLIADAVARTIVAPAELPIGIVTAVAGAPFFLWILLRKRGVIDL
;
A
#
# COMPACT_ATOMS: atom_id res chain seq x y z
N LEU A 1 -2.61 -12.99 -6.28
CA LEU A 1 -2.16 -12.85 -4.87
C LEU A 1 -1.19 -11.69 -4.68
N ALA A 2 -0.93 -10.86 -5.70
CA ALA A 2 -0.14 -9.66 -5.54
C ALA A 2 -0.91 -8.63 -4.72
N ASP A 3 -0.34 -8.21 -3.60
CA ASP A 3 -0.79 -7.10 -2.76
C ASP A 3 0.26 -5.97 -2.84
N PRO A 4 -0.14 -4.68 -2.80
CA PRO A 4 0.83 -3.59 -2.89
C PRO A 4 1.90 -3.62 -1.78
N GLY A 5 1.60 -4.20 -0.62
CA GLY A 5 2.54 -4.41 0.48
C GLY A 5 3.64 -5.43 0.17
N LEU A 6 3.42 -6.36 -0.78
CA LEU A 6 4.43 -7.37 -1.16
C LEU A 6 5.65 -6.77 -1.89
N ILE A 7 5.51 -5.55 -2.42
CA ILE A 7 6.61 -4.80 -3.05
C ILE A 7 7.37 -3.99 -1.98
N GLY A 8 7.22 -4.29 -0.69
CA GLY A 8 7.97 -3.64 0.40
C GLY A 8 7.66 -2.15 0.60
N GLY A 9 6.82 -1.53 -0.24
CA GLY A 9 6.46 -0.11 -0.14
C GLY A 9 5.78 0.22 1.19
N SER A 10 4.87 -0.65 1.66
CA SER A 10 4.26 -0.50 2.99
C SER A 10 5.30 -0.67 4.11
N ALA A 11 6.19 -1.65 4.02
CA ALA A 11 7.24 -1.87 5.02
C ALA A 11 8.23 -0.69 5.10
N GLY A 12 8.63 -0.14 3.96
CA GLY A 12 9.45 1.07 3.89
C GLY A 12 8.73 2.31 4.43
N SER A 13 7.44 2.43 4.15
CA SER A 13 6.61 3.52 4.70
C SER A 13 6.50 3.44 6.21
N SER A 14 6.27 2.23 6.74
CA SER A 14 6.25 1.96 8.17
C SER A 14 7.59 2.29 8.83
N LEU A 15 8.71 1.81 8.27
CA LEU A 15 10.03 2.12 8.80
C LEU A 15 10.31 3.64 8.81
N GLY A 16 9.95 4.36 7.74
CA GLY A 16 10.09 5.81 7.67
C GLY A 16 9.27 6.55 8.73
N ALA A 17 8.02 6.13 8.94
CA ALA A 17 7.16 6.67 10.00
C ALA A 17 7.72 6.38 11.40
N VAL A 18 8.15 5.13 11.65
CA VAL A 18 8.74 4.72 12.94
C VAL A 18 10.00 5.52 13.22
N ALA A 19 10.85 5.74 12.22
CA ALA A 19 12.06 6.54 12.37
C ALA A 19 11.75 7.97 12.82
N ILE A 20 10.72 8.62 12.26
CA ILE A 20 10.29 9.95 12.73
C ILE A 20 9.68 9.91 14.13
N ILE A 21 8.89 8.89 14.47
CA ILE A 21 8.27 8.81 15.80
C ILE A 21 9.34 8.63 16.89
N VAL A 22 10.33 7.76 16.66
CA VAL A 22 11.36 7.42 17.65
C VAL A 22 12.52 8.41 17.66
N LEU A 23 13.06 8.75 16.48
CA LEU A 23 14.25 9.61 16.37
C LEU A 23 13.89 11.09 16.19
N GLY A 24 12.61 11.43 15.99
CA GLY A 24 12.16 12.78 15.70
C GLY A 24 12.37 13.79 16.81
N THR A 25 12.56 13.34 18.05
CA THR A 25 12.90 14.20 19.20
C THR A 25 14.40 14.22 19.50
N THR A 26 15.19 13.39 18.82
CA THR A 26 16.63 13.23 19.04
C THR A 26 17.41 13.57 17.77
N TRP A 27 17.82 12.56 16.99
CA TRP A 27 18.68 12.71 15.81
C TRP A 27 17.98 13.41 14.63
N LEU A 28 16.67 13.24 14.50
CA LEU A 28 15.84 13.86 13.45
C LEU A 28 15.14 15.14 13.94
N ALA A 29 15.52 15.67 15.11
CA ALA A 29 14.94 16.90 15.66
C ALA A 29 14.96 18.12 14.71
N PRO A 30 16.03 18.38 13.94
CA PRO A 30 16.04 19.50 12.99
C PRO A 30 14.99 19.33 11.88
N VAL A 31 14.78 18.09 11.43
CA VAL A 31 13.84 17.75 10.35
C VAL A 31 12.40 17.86 10.85
N THR A 32 12.13 17.37 12.06
CA THR A 32 10.79 17.48 12.67
C THR A 32 10.46 18.92 13.04
N LEU A 33 11.41 19.73 13.50
CA LEU A 33 11.19 21.17 13.72
C LEU A 33 10.88 21.91 12.42
N ALA A 34 11.61 21.62 11.34
CA ALA A 34 11.43 22.31 10.07
C ALA A 34 10.11 21.92 9.37
N LEU A 35 9.72 20.65 9.41
CA LEU A 35 8.56 20.12 8.69
C LEU A 35 7.31 19.99 9.56
N GLY A 36 7.45 20.05 10.89
CA GLY A 36 6.36 19.93 11.85
C GLY A 36 5.48 18.70 11.62
N THR A 37 4.18 18.92 11.49
CA THR A 37 3.17 17.87 11.28
C THR A 37 3.31 17.11 9.96
N LEU A 38 4.11 17.62 9.00
CA LEU A 38 4.38 16.99 7.73
C LEU A 38 5.58 16.03 7.76
N ALA A 39 6.39 16.07 8.81
CA ALA A 39 7.60 15.24 8.91
C ALA A 39 7.27 13.74 8.80
N LEU A 40 6.25 13.28 9.52
CA LEU A 40 5.85 11.87 9.55
C LEU A 40 5.26 11.41 8.20
N PRO A 41 4.26 12.08 7.61
CA PRO A 41 3.76 11.68 6.30
C PRO A 41 4.84 11.68 5.21
N LEU A 42 5.71 12.69 5.17
CA LEU A 42 6.79 12.75 4.19
C LEU A 42 7.78 11.60 4.37
N ALA A 43 8.21 11.30 5.59
CA ALA A 43 9.10 10.19 5.85
C ALA A 43 8.49 8.83 5.46
N ALA A 44 7.19 8.64 5.68
CA ALA A 44 6.49 7.44 5.23
C ALA A 44 6.47 7.35 3.69
N VAL A 45 6.08 8.41 2.98
CA VAL A 45 6.09 8.43 1.51
C VAL A 45 7.48 8.15 0.96
N PHE A 46 8.50 8.87 1.43
CA PHE A 46 9.86 8.72 0.95
C PHE A 46 10.47 7.37 1.34
N GLY A 47 10.15 6.84 2.52
CA GLY A 47 10.58 5.50 2.94
C GLY A 47 10.01 4.41 2.04
N GLY A 48 8.72 4.47 1.72
CA GLY A 48 8.08 3.52 0.78
C GLY A 48 8.63 3.62 -0.63
N LEU A 49 8.81 4.85 -1.14
CA LEU A 49 9.39 5.10 -2.46
C LEU A 49 10.85 4.61 -2.53
N ALA A 50 11.68 4.90 -1.53
CA ALA A 50 13.07 4.47 -1.48
C ALA A 50 13.20 2.95 -1.53
N VAL A 51 12.38 2.23 -0.73
CA VAL A 51 12.35 0.76 -0.76
C VAL A 51 11.89 0.23 -2.11
N THR A 52 10.87 0.84 -2.71
CA THR A 52 10.35 0.40 -4.01
C THR A 52 11.39 0.62 -5.13
N LEU A 53 12.05 1.77 -5.14
CA LEU A 53 13.11 2.08 -6.11
C LEU A 53 14.30 1.14 -5.94
N LEU A 54 14.68 0.83 -4.69
CA LEU A 54 15.72 -0.14 -4.39
C LEU A 54 15.36 -1.53 -4.92
N LEU A 55 14.12 -2.00 -4.69
CA LEU A 55 13.63 -3.27 -5.23
C LEU A 55 13.61 -3.29 -6.75
N TYR A 56 13.16 -2.21 -7.37
CA TYR A 56 13.16 -2.09 -8.82
C TYR A 56 14.59 -2.16 -9.39
N ALA A 57 15.55 -1.48 -8.75
CA ALA A 57 16.95 -1.52 -9.14
C ALA A 57 17.55 -2.94 -9.00
N ILE A 58 17.25 -3.65 -7.92
CA ILE A 58 17.70 -5.03 -7.69
C ILE A 58 17.06 -6.00 -8.70
N ALA A 59 15.77 -5.84 -8.98
CA ALA A 59 15.01 -6.72 -9.86
C ALA A 59 15.26 -6.47 -11.35
N THR A 60 15.88 -5.35 -11.71
CA THR A 60 16.11 -4.95 -13.10
C THR A 60 17.57 -5.15 -13.48
N ARG A 61 17.82 -6.06 -14.42
CA ARG A 61 19.16 -6.27 -15.01
C ARG A 61 19.06 -6.16 -16.53
N GLN A 62 20.01 -5.44 -17.13
CA GLN A 62 20.10 -5.26 -18.59
C GLN A 62 18.77 -4.81 -19.23
N GLY A 63 18.03 -3.93 -18.56
CA GLY A 63 16.75 -3.41 -19.04
C GLY A 63 15.57 -4.38 -18.96
N ARG A 64 15.69 -5.53 -18.29
CA ARG A 64 14.60 -6.48 -18.04
C ARG A 64 14.32 -6.60 -16.54
N THR A 65 13.07 -6.38 -16.13
CA THR A 65 12.66 -6.58 -14.73
C THR A 65 12.11 -7.99 -14.52
N SER A 66 12.76 -8.75 -13.64
CA SER A 66 12.31 -10.06 -13.18
C SER A 66 11.34 -9.94 -12.02
N VAL A 67 10.07 -10.33 -12.25
CA VAL A 67 9.03 -10.32 -11.20
C VAL A 67 9.38 -11.28 -10.06
N ALA A 68 9.94 -12.45 -10.36
CA ALA A 68 10.36 -13.42 -9.34
C ALA A 68 11.47 -12.86 -8.43
N THR A 69 12.49 -12.21 -9.01
CA THR A 69 13.55 -11.55 -8.25
C THR A 69 13.01 -10.40 -7.42
N MET A 70 12.05 -9.64 -7.96
CA MET A 70 11.39 -8.55 -7.25
C MET A 70 10.61 -9.03 -6.03
N LEU A 71 9.89 -10.16 -6.14
CA LEU A 71 9.16 -10.77 -5.02
C LEU A 71 10.13 -11.30 -3.95
N LEU A 72 11.18 -12.01 -4.35
CA LEU A 72 12.16 -12.55 -3.41
C LEU A 72 12.92 -11.42 -2.67
N ALA A 73 13.37 -10.41 -3.41
CA ALA A 73 13.98 -9.22 -2.83
C ALA A 73 13.00 -8.47 -1.92
N GLY A 74 11.73 -8.38 -2.30
CA GLY A 74 10.66 -7.77 -1.51
C GLY A 74 10.51 -8.41 -0.14
N ILE A 75 10.53 -9.74 -0.08
CA ILE A 75 10.51 -10.50 1.19
C ILE A 75 11.74 -10.16 2.04
N ALA A 76 12.94 -10.19 1.44
CA ALA A 76 14.18 -9.90 2.16
C ALA A 76 14.23 -8.47 2.72
N ILE A 77 13.84 -7.46 1.91
CA ILE A 77 13.83 -6.06 2.34
C ILE A 77 12.73 -5.81 3.36
N SER A 78 11.57 -6.44 3.24
CA SER A 78 10.51 -6.34 4.25
C SER A 78 10.99 -6.92 5.58
N ALA A 79 11.69 -8.05 5.58
CA ALA A 79 12.29 -8.62 6.78
C ALA A 79 13.34 -7.69 7.41
N LEU A 80 14.20 -7.07 6.59
CA LEU A 80 15.16 -6.07 7.05
C LEU A 80 14.46 -4.84 7.65
N ALA A 81 13.43 -4.32 6.99
CA ALA A 81 12.65 -3.18 7.47
C ALA A 81 11.95 -3.50 8.80
N MET A 82 11.41 -4.71 8.96
CA MET A 82 10.85 -5.18 10.23
C MET A 82 11.93 -5.28 11.33
N ALA A 83 13.12 -5.80 11.01
CA ALA A 83 14.21 -5.87 11.98
C ALA A 83 14.67 -4.48 12.45
N LEU A 84 14.84 -3.53 11.51
CA LEU A 84 15.18 -2.14 11.84
C LEU A 84 14.07 -1.45 12.63
N THR A 85 12.82 -1.68 12.27
CA THR A 85 11.65 -1.22 13.04
C THR A 85 11.69 -1.78 14.46
N GLY A 86 12.04 -3.05 14.63
CA GLY A 86 12.19 -3.70 15.94
C GLY A 86 13.30 -3.07 16.80
N VAL A 87 14.43 -2.71 16.20
CA VAL A 87 15.49 -1.96 16.90
C VAL A 87 15.00 -0.60 17.38
N LEU A 88 14.26 0.13 16.53
CA LEU A 88 13.69 1.43 16.91
C LEU A 88 12.64 1.29 18.01
N ILE A 89 11.79 0.26 17.95
CA ILE A 89 10.82 -0.05 19.01
C ILE A 89 11.53 -0.36 20.32
N PHE A 90 12.64 -1.12 20.30
CA PHE A 90 13.42 -1.43 21.49
C PHE A 90 14.01 -0.18 22.16
N MET A 91 14.32 0.85 21.37
CA MET A 91 14.83 2.14 21.87
C MET A 91 13.73 3.12 22.30
N ALA A 92 12.46 2.82 21.99
CA ALA A 92 11.35 3.75 22.14
C ALA A 92 10.77 3.73 23.57
N ASP A 93 10.39 4.90 24.05
CA ASP A 93 9.72 5.10 25.34
C ASP A 93 8.19 4.88 25.24
N ASP A 94 7.51 4.73 26.39
CA ASP A 94 6.10 4.26 26.45
C ASP A 94 5.11 5.08 25.61
N ARG A 95 5.36 6.39 25.46
CA ARG A 95 4.53 7.28 24.62
C ARG A 95 4.74 6.96 23.14
N GLN A 96 5.99 6.83 22.72
CA GLN A 96 6.35 6.48 21.35
C GLN A 96 5.82 5.08 20.99
N LEU A 97 5.93 4.11 21.90
CA LEU A 97 5.38 2.76 21.70
C LEU A 97 3.87 2.77 21.45
N ARG A 98 3.16 3.60 22.22
CA ARG A 98 1.71 3.78 22.06
C ARG A 98 1.38 4.41 20.71
N ASP A 99 2.07 5.48 20.34
CA ASP A 99 1.86 6.17 19.06
C ASP A 99 2.16 5.25 17.87
N LEU A 100 3.25 4.47 17.95
CA LEU A 100 3.62 3.45 16.97
C LEU A 100 2.52 2.39 16.81
N THR A 101 2.00 1.87 17.92
CA THR A 101 0.96 0.85 17.93
C THR A 101 -0.31 1.36 17.24
N PHE A 102 -0.79 2.55 17.61
CA PHE A 102 -1.98 3.12 17.00
C PHE A 102 -1.78 3.50 15.53
N TRP A 103 -0.59 4.00 15.16
CA TRP A 103 -0.29 4.32 13.77
C TRP A 103 -0.25 3.07 12.88
N GLN A 104 0.35 1.97 13.36
CA GLN A 104 0.41 0.71 12.63
C GLN A 104 -0.97 0.08 12.41
N LEU A 105 -1.89 0.23 13.36
CA LEU A 105 -3.27 -0.28 13.26
C LEU A 105 -4.14 0.47 12.24
N GLY A 106 -3.68 1.64 11.78
CA GLY A 106 -4.36 2.44 10.77
C GLY A 106 -5.62 3.15 11.27
N SER A 107 -5.69 4.46 11.06
CA SER A 107 -6.83 5.29 11.47
C SER A 107 -6.94 6.55 10.63
N LEU A 108 -8.18 6.99 10.39
CA LEU A 108 -8.51 8.28 9.75
C LEU A 108 -8.86 9.37 10.77
N ALA A 109 -8.75 9.09 12.07
CA ALA A 109 -9.00 10.04 13.16
C ALA A 109 -8.18 11.33 13.04
N GLY A 110 -6.92 11.21 12.63
CA GLY A 110 -5.98 12.33 12.51
C GLY A 110 -6.06 13.11 11.19
N ALA A 111 -7.12 12.95 10.41
CA ALA A 111 -7.28 13.59 9.09
C ALA A 111 -7.45 15.11 9.23
N THR A 112 -6.64 15.87 8.48
CA THR A 112 -6.70 17.34 8.44
C THR A 112 -6.49 17.81 7.00
N TRP A 113 -7.04 18.98 6.65
CA TRP A 113 -6.89 19.56 5.31
C TRP A 113 -5.43 19.69 4.85
N PRO A 114 -4.46 20.12 5.69
CA PRO A 114 -3.05 20.15 5.28
C PRO A 114 -2.49 18.77 4.94
N LYS A 115 -2.79 17.73 5.73
CA LYS A 115 -2.35 16.36 5.43
C LYS A 115 -2.96 15.81 4.14
N ILE A 116 -4.22 16.14 3.87
CA ILE A 116 -4.86 15.75 2.60
C ILE A 116 -4.23 16.52 1.45
N GLY A 117 -3.98 17.83 1.61
CA GLY A 117 -3.36 18.67 0.60
C GLY A 117 -1.97 18.22 0.18
N THR A 118 -1.17 17.61 1.08
CA THR A 118 0.15 17.09 0.73
C THR A 118 0.11 15.78 -0.05
N VAL A 119 -0.89 14.93 0.20
CA VAL A 119 -1.01 13.61 -0.44
C VAL A 119 -1.92 13.60 -1.67
N ALA A 120 -2.88 14.51 -1.74
CA ALA A 120 -3.83 14.60 -2.84
C ALA A 120 -3.17 14.72 -4.23
N PRO A 121 -2.12 15.54 -4.46
CA PRO A 121 -1.46 15.61 -5.76
C PRO A 121 -0.90 14.25 -6.21
N VAL A 122 -0.30 13.50 -5.29
CA VAL A 122 0.27 12.18 -5.57
C VAL A 122 -0.83 11.17 -5.93
N ILE A 123 -1.93 11.16 -5.16
CA ILE A 123 -3.07 10.28 -5.43
C ILE A 123 -3.74 10.64 -6.76
N ILE A 124 -3.98 11.93 -7.02
CA ILE A 124 -4.61 12.39 -8.27
C ILE A 124 -3.75 12.03 -9.47
N LEU A 125 -2.43 12.21 -9.40
CA LEU A 125 -1.51 11.79 -10.46
C LEU A 125 -1.55 10.28 -10.69
N ALA A 126 -1.59 9.48 -9.62
CA ALA A 126 -1.71 8.03 -9.73
C ALA A 126 -3.06 7.60 -10.34
N LEU A 127 -4.16 8.23 -9.96
CA LEU A 127 -5.49 8.01 -10.55
C LEU A 127 -5.52 8.41 -12.03
N ALA A 128 -4.93 9.55 -12.37
CA ALA A 128 -4.83 10.03 -13.75
C ALA A 128 -3.97 9.11 -14.64
N ALA A 129 -3.00 8.40 -14.06
CA ALA A 129 -2.21 7.40 -14.78
C ALA A 129 -3.01 6.13 -15.13
N MET A 130 -4.05 5.78 -14.35
CA MET A 130 -4.77 4.50 -14.47
C MET A 130 -5.31 4.17 -15.88
N PRO A 131 -5.95 5.10 -16.62
CA PRO A 131 -6.47 4.80 -17.95
C PRO A 131 -5.37 4.41 -18.92
N PHE A 132 -4.20 5.03 -18.82
CA PHE A 132 -3.04 4.74 -19.67
C PHE A 132 -2.42 3.36 -19.37
N LEU A 133 -2.48 2.92 -18.11
CA LEU A 133 -1.98 1.60 -17.70
C LEU A 133 -2.95 0.48 -18.07
N SER A 134 -4.26 0.73 -18.04
CA SER A 134 -5.30 -0.31 -18.20
C SER A 134 -5.13 -1.21 -19.42
N ARG A 135 -4.86 -0.61 -20.60
CA ARG A 135 -4.66 -1.34 -21.86
C ARG A 135 -3.39 -2.18 -21.84
N GLY A 136 -2.31 -1.63 -21.29
CA GLY A 136 -1.05 -2.32 -21.12
C GLY A 136 -1.18 -3.53 -20.18
N LEU A 137 -1.88 -3.36 -19.06
CA LEU A 137 -2.11 -4.42 -18.09
C LEU A 137 -2.96 -5.55 -18.65
N ASN A 138 -3.97 -5.25 -19.48
CA ASN A 138 -4.74 -6.27 -20.18
C ASN A 138 -3.88 -7.10 -21.14
N ALA A 139 -3.02 -6.45 -21.92
CA ALA A 139 -2.12 -7.16 -22.82
C ALA A 139 -1.08 -7.98 -22.05
N LEU A 140 -0.59 -7.47 -20.92
CA LEU A 140 0.33 -8.20 -20.05
C LEU A 140 -0.30 -9.48 -19.48
N ALA A 141 -1.63 -9.51 -19.31
CA ALA A 141 -2.36 -10.71 -18.90
C ALA A 141 -2.32 -11.82 -19.97
N LEU A 142 -2.06 -11.50 -21.25
CA LEU A 142 -1.84 -12.46 -22.33
C LEU A 142 -0.39 -12.97 -22.39
N GLY A 143 0.48 -12.49 -21.50
CA GLY A 143 1.90 -12.81 -21.43
C GLY A 143 2.81 -11.69 -21.94
N GLU A 144 4.03 -11.63 -21.39
CA GLU A 144 5.00 -10.56 -21.69
C GLU A 144 5.43 -10.55 -23.17
N ALA A 145 5.65 -11.73 -23.76
CA ALA A 145 6.02 -11.85 -25.16
C ALA A 145 4.90 -11.35 -26.09
N THR A 146 3.65 -11.77 -25.81
CA THR A 146 2.46 -11.35 -26.56
C THR A 146 2.25 -9.84 -26.47
N ALA A 147 2.35 -9.25 -25.27
CA ALA A 147 2.25 -7.81 -25.08
C ALA A 147 3.32 -7.04 -25.88
N GLY A 148 4.55 -7.56 -25.91
CA GLY A 148 5.64 -7.00 -26.72
C GLY A 148 5.32 -7.03 -28.22
N HIS A 149 4.80 -8.15 -28.74
CA HIS A 149 4.39 -8.26 -30.14
C HIS A 149 3.21 -7.34 -30.52
N LEU A 150 2.36 -6.98 -29.55
CA LEU A 150 1.30 -5.98 -29.71
C LEU A 150 1.83 -4.53 -29.69
N GLY A 151 3.15 -4.33 -29.66
CA GLY A 151 3.80 -3.01 -29.68
C GLY A 151 3.81 -2.29 -28.34
N ILE A 152 3.47 -2.97 -27.24
CA ILE A 152 3.43 -2.35 -25.92
C ILE A 152 4.84 -2.34 -25.33
N PRO A 153 5.35 -1.19 -24.87
CA PRO A 153 6.65 -1.11 -24.22
C PRO A 153 6.56 -1.70 -22.80
N VAL A 154 6.59 -3.04 -22.70
CA VAL A 154 6.35 -3.83 -21.47
C VAL A 154 7.17 -3.31 -20.29
N GLN A 155 8.44 -2.99 -20.52
CA GLN A 155 9.33 -2.52 -19.46
C GLN A 155 8.94 -1.14 -18.92
N ARG A 156 8.57 -0.20 -19.81
CA ARG A 156 8.08 1.13 -19.41
C ARG A 156 6.76 1.00 -18.67
N LEU A 157 5.86 0.14 -19.15
CA LEU A 157 4.59 -0.15 -18.50
C LEU A 157 4.80 -0.68 -17.06
N LYS A 158 5.67 -1.68 -16.89
CA LYS A 158 6.02 -2.23 -15.57
C LYS A 158 6.56 -1.14 -14.65
N TYR A 159 7.52 -0.34 -15.12
CA TYR A 159 8.10 0.74 -14.35
C TYR A 159 7.05 1.76 -13.89
N THR A 160 6.24 2.28 -14.81
CA THR A 160 5.18 3.25 -14.48
C THR A 160 4.17 2.65 -13.51
N ALA A 161 3.75 1.39 -13.71
CA ALA A 161 2.84 0.71 -12.78
C ALA A 161 3.42 0.59 -11.37
N ILE A 162 4.68 0.16 -11.24
CA ILE A 162 5.34 -0.01 -9.94
C ILE A 162 5.48 1.33 -9.23
N VAL A 163 5.95 2.37 -9.94
CA VAL A 163 6.13 3.71 -9.35
C VAL A 163 4.79 4.33 -8.98
N SER A 164 3.78 4.27 -9.84
CA SER A 164 2.45 4.83 -9.55
C SER A 164 1.78 4.14 -8.36
N VAL A 165 1.85 2.81 -8.27
CA VAL A 165 1.29 2.05 -7.14
C VAL A 165 2.06 2.37 -5.85
N SER A 166 3.40 2.37 -5.91
CA SER A 166 4.23 2.69 -4.75
C SER A 166 3.97 4.10 -4.22
N ALA A 167 3.91 5.10 -5.10
CA ALA A 167 3.59 6.46 -4.74
C ALA A 167 2.20 6.59 -4.12
N ALA A 168 1.18 5.98 -4.74
CA ALA A 168 -0.20 6.01 -4.22
C ALA A 168 -0.34 5.33 -2.87
N VAL A 169 0.30 4.16 -2.70
CA VAL A 169 0.25 3.38 -1.45
C VAL A 169 1.05 4.07 -0.36
N GLY A 170 2.26 4.54 -0.65
CA GLY A 170 3.08 5.31 0.29
C GLY A 170 2.35 6.55 0.78
N ALA A 171 1.71 7.29 -0.13
CA ALA A 171 0.92 8.48 0.22
C ALA A 171 -0.34 8.14 1.04
N SER A 172 -1.01 7.03 0.72
CA SER A 172 -2.15 6.55 1.52
C SER A 172 -1.70 6.16 2.93
N VAL A 173 -0.69 5.30 3.05
CA VAL A 173 -0.16 4.80 4.34
C VAL A 173 0.40 5.95 5.19
N ALA A 174 1.01 6.95 4.57
CA ALA A 174 1.54 8.13 5.26
C ALA A 174 0.48 8.90 6.07
N VAL A 175 -0.78 8.90 5.61
CA VAL A 175 -1.87 9.65 6.24
C VAL A 175 -2.79 8.75 7.06
N SER A 176 -3.04 7.52 6.58
CA SER A 176 -3.99 6.60 7.21
C SER A 176 -3.34 5.55 8.10
N GLY A 177 -2.01 5.40 8.07
CA GLY A 177 -1.33 4.23 8.63
C GLY A 177 -1.57 2.96 7.81
N GLY A 178 -1.24 1.81 8.39
CA GLY A 178 -1.38 0.51 7.74
C GLY A 178 -2.83 0.03 7.65
N ILE A 179 -3.44 0.08 6.46
CA ILE A 179 -4.78 -0.49 6.21
C ILE A 179 -4.67 -1.65 5.23
N GLY A 180 -5.05 -2.84 5.68
CA GLY A 180 -4.99 -4.07 4.90
C GLY A 180 -6.31 -4.48 4.25
N PHE A 181 -6.29 -5.59 3.52
CA PHE A 181 -7.42 -6.29 2.90
C PHE A 181 -8.20 -5.57 1.80
N ILE A 182 -8.36 -4.25 1.83
CA ILE A 182 -9.12 -3.50 0.81
C ILE A 182 -8.55 -3.76 -0.59
N GLY A 183 -7.22 -3.66 -0.74
CA GLY A 183 -6.51 -3.89 -1.99
C GLY A 183 -6.59 -5.33 -2.52
N ILE A 184 -6.96 -6.30 -1.69
CA ILE A 184 -7.09 -7.72 -2.07
C ILE A 184 -8.55 -8.05 -2.33
N VAL A 185 -9.44 -7.70 -1.40
CA VAL A 185 -10.87 -8.06 -1.39
C VAL A 185 -11.60 -7.38 -2.54
N VAL A 186 -11.49 -6.05 -2.64
CA VAL A 186 -12.28 -5.24 -3.58
C VAL A 186 -12.05 -5.63 -5.04
N PRO A 187 -10.81 -5.66 -5.57
CA PRO A 187 -10.59 -6.02 -6.96
C PRO A 187 -10.85 -7.51 -7.24
N HIS A 188 -10.89 -8.37 -6.21
CA HIS A 188 -11.26 -9.77 -6.40
C HIS A 188 -12.77 -9.94 -6.55
N VAL A 189 -13.55 -9.28 -5.69
CA VAL A 189 -15.02 -9.24 -5.77
C VAL A 189 -15.45 -8.69 -7.13
N LEU A 190 -14.87 -7.57 -7.55
CA LEU A 190 -15.19 -6.99 -8.85
C LEU A 190 -14.78 -7.88 -10.01
N ARG A 191 -13.63 -8.58 -9.93
CA ARG A 191 -13.26 -9.54 -10.97
C ARG A 191 -14.28 -10.67 -11.15
N LEU A 192 -14.92 -11.10 -10.07
CA LEU A 192 -15.99 -12.11 -10.13
C LEU A 192 -17.29 -11.54 -10.69
N ALA A 193 -17.57 -10.25 -10.45
CA ALA A 193 -18.84 -9.61 -10.84
C ALA A 193 -18.83 -9.04 -12.27
N ILE A 194 -17.75 -8.34 -12.67
CA ILE A 194 -17.66 -7.60 -13.94
C ILE A 194 -16.57 -8.14 -14.89
N GLY A 195 -15.77 -9.12 -14.45
CA GLY A 195 -14.70 -9.73 -15.23
C GLY A 195 -13.31 -9.07 -15.07
N PRO A 196 -12.29 -9.56 -15.81
CA PRO A 196 -10.89 -9.19 -15.59
C PRO A 196 -10.39 -7.98 -16.39
N ASP A 197 -11.24 -7.30 -17.17
CA ASP A 197 -10.82 -6.15 -17.98
C ASP A 197 -10.43 -4.95 -17.09
N ASN A 198 -9.14 -4.60 -17.10
CA ASN A 198 -8.58 -3.52 -16.29
C ASN A 198 -9.13 -2.13 -16.63
N ARG A 199 -9.76 -1.94 -17.79
CA ARG A 199 -10.40 -0.66 -18.16
C ARG A 199 -11.55 -0.31 -17.24
N TYR A 200 -12.35 -1.32 -16.86
CA TYR A 200 -13.47 -1.17 -15.94
C TYR A 200 -13.06 -1.52 -14.52
N LEU A 201 -12.17 -2.51 -14.35
CA LEU A 201 -11.78 -2.99 -13.03
C LEU A 201 -11.03 -1.94 -12.21
N LEU A 202 -10.11 -1.17 -12.80
CA LEU A 202 -9.36 -0.14 -12.08
C LEU A 202 -10.25 0.96 -11.50
N PRO A 203 -11.11 1.66 -12.29
CA PRO A 203 -11.99 2.68 -11.75
C PRO A 203 -13.04 2.11 -10.80
N ALA A 204 -13.63 0.95 -11.11
CA ALA A 204 -14.59 0.30 -10.22
C ALA A 204 -13.94 -0.08 -8.87
N SER A 205 -12.68 -0.55 -8.88
CA SER A 205 -11.96 -0.89 -7.65
C SER A 205 -11.63 0.34 -6.81
N ALA A 206 -11.30 1.46 -7.45
CA ALA A 206 -11.09 2.72 -6.74
C ALA A 206 -12.37 3.20 -6.04
N LEU A 207 -13.50 3.18 -6.75
CA LEU A 207 -14.79 3.62 -6.21
C LEU A 207 -15.33 2.68 -5.12
N LEU A 208 -15.32 1.36 -5.36
CA LEU A 208 -15.79 0.39 -4.37
C LEU A 208 -14.87 0.34 -3.16
N GLY A 209 -13.56 0.49 -3.36
CA GLY A 209 -12.58 0.57 -2.28
C GLY A 209 -12.79 1.80 -1.39
N ALA A 210 -12.98 2.98 -1.99
CA ALA A 210 -13.31 4.20 -1.26
C ALA A 210 -14.63 4.06 -0.49
N SER A 211 -15.66 3.49 -1.12
CA SER A 211 -16.97 3.28 -0.50
C SER A 211 -16.89 2.31 0.68
N LEU A 212 -16.20 1.18 0.52
CA LEU A 212 -16.01 0.19 1.58
C LEU A 212 -15.20 0.76 2.74
N LEU A 213 -14.14 1.53 2.47
CA LEU A 213 -13.34 2.18 3.50
C LEU A 213 -14.16 3.21 4.29
N LEU A 214 -15.00 3.99 3.61
CA LEU A 214 -15.87 4.98 4.26
C LEU A 214 -16.92 4.31 5.16
N ILE A 215 -17.49 3.18 4.72
CA ILE A 215 -18.38 2.37 5.55
C ILE A 215 -17.63 1.80 6.76
N ALA A 216 -16.42 1.28 6.56
CA ALA A 216 -15.59 0.76 7.65
C ALA A 216 -15.23 1.84 8.68
N ASP A 217 -14.92 3.06 8.24
CA ASP A 217 -14.66 4.21 9.12
C ASP A 217 -15.91 4.61 9.92
N ALA A 218 -17.08 4.70 9.26
CA ALA A 218 -18.34 5.00 9.94
C ALA A 218 -18.70 3.95 11.01
N VAL A 219 -18.46 2.68 10.71
CA VAL A 219 -18.64 1.57 11.67
C VAL A 219 -17.63 1.66 12.82
N ALA A 220 -16.36 1.93 12.53
CA ALA A 220 -15.31 2.06 13.53
C ALA A 220 -15.60 3.19 14.54
N ARG A 221 -16.15 4.31 14.08
CA ARG A 221 -16.53 5.47 14.92
C ARG A 221 -17.78 5.23 15.78
N THR A 222 -18.65 4.30 15.39
CA THR A 222 -19.96 4.11 16.04
C THR A 222 -20.00 2.94 17.01
N ILE A 223 -19.25 1.86 16.78
CA ILE A 223 -19.32 0.65 17.62
C ILE A 223 -18.81 0.89 19.05
N VAL A 224 -17.77 1.70 19.24
CA VAL A 224 -17.10 1.87 20.56
C VAL A 224 -17.08 3.34 21.00
N ALA A 225 -18.07 4.14 20.61
CA ALA A 225 -18.13 5.54 21.03
C ALA A 225 -18.14 5.66 22.58
N PRO A 226 -17.35 6.56 23.21
CA PRO A 226 -16.58 7.67 22.62
C PRO A 226 -15.14 7.34 22.18
N ALA A 227 -14.69 6.09 22.30
CA ALA A 227 -13.37 5.68 21.84
C ALA A 227 -13.36 5.43 20.32
N GLU A 228 -12.29 5.84 19.65
CA GLU A 228 -12.13 5.61 18.21
C GLU A 228 -11.38 4.30 17.95
N LEU A 229 -12.09 3.31 17.42
CA LEU A 229 -11.49 2.03 17.05
C LEU A 229 -10.63 2.19 15.78
N PRO A 230 -9.39 1.68 15.72
CA PRO A 230 -8.61 1.68 14.49
C PRO A 230 -9.29 0.91 13.35
N ILE A 231 -9.37 1.53 12.18
CA ILE A 231 -10.10 1.02 11.01
C ILE A 231 -9.42 -0.23 10.44
N GLY A 232 -8.10 -0.37 10.62
CA GLY A 232 -7.38 -1.58 10.22
C GLY A 232 -7.89 -2.84 10.93
N ILE A 233 -8.37 -2.71 12.17
CA ILE A 233 -8.99 -3.83 12.90
C ILE A 233 -10.31 -4.22 12.22
N VAL A 234 -11.18 -3.25 11.94
CA VAL A 234 -12.49 -3.50 11.31
C VAL A 234 -12.32 -4.14 9.93
N THR A 235 -11.41 -3.60 9.12
CA THR A 235 -11.15 -4.10 7.77
C THR A 235 -10.49 -5.48 7.79
N ALA A 236 -9.62 -5.79 8.76
CA ALA A 236 -9.03 -7.12 8.91
C ALA A 236 -10.06 -8.17 9.38
N VAL A 237 -10.89 -7.83 10.38
CA VAL A 237 -11.93 -8.72 10.90
C VAL A 237 -12.97 -9.06 9.83
N ALA A 238 -13.34 -8.09 8.98
CA ALA A 238 -14.25 -8.34 7.87
C ALA A 238 -13.56 -9.05 6.69
N GLY A 239 -12.35 -8.60 6.34
CA GLY A 239 -11.63 -9.05 5.14
C GLY A 239 -11.04 -10.45 5.25
N ALA A 240 -10.53 -10.85 6.42
CA ALA A 240 -9.87 -12.14 6.59
C ALA A 240 -10.83 -13.34 6.44
N PRO A 241 -12.01 -13.39 7.10
CA PRO A 241 -12.98 -14.46 6.90
C PRO A 241 -13.50 -14.51 5.46
N PHE A 242 -13.75 -13.35 4.86
CA PHE A 242 -14.21 -13.25 3.47
C PHE A 242 -13.18 -13.84 2.49
N PHE A 243 -11.91 -13.47 2.66
CA PHE A 243 -10.83 -14.00 1.83
C PHE A 243 -10.64 -15.50 2.02
N LEU A 244 -10.69 -15.98 3.28
CA LEU A 244 -10.60 -17.40 3.60
C LEU A 244 -11.75 -18.19 2.96
N TRP A 245 -12.98 -17.67 3.01
CA TRP A 245 -14.13 -18.26 2.36
C TRP A 245 -13.95 -18.40 0.84
N ILE A 246 -13.45 -17.36 0.15
CA ILE A 246 -13.15 -17.44 -1.28
C ILE A 246 -12.10 -18.52 -1.58
N LEU A 247 -11.03 -18.56 -0.78
CA LEU A 247 -9.94 -19.52 -0.96
C LEU A 247 -10.45 -20.97 -0.84
N LEU A 248 -11.28 -21.24 0.17
CA LEU A 248 -11.89 -22.55 0.38
C LEU A 248 -12.86 -22.92 -0.74
N ARG A 249 -13.64 -21.96 -1.25
CA ARG A 249 -14.59 -22.21 -2.35
C ARG A 249 -13.90 -22.61 -3.65
N LYS A 250 -12.70 -22.08 -3.94
CA LYS A 250 -11.94 -22.44 -5.15
C LYS A 250 -11.23 -23.80 -5.07
N ARG A 251 -10.97 -24.33 -3.87
CA ARG A 251 -10.40 -25.68 -3.71
C ARG A 251 -11.37 -26.77 -4.14
N GLY A 252 -12.68 -26.58 -3.94
CA GLY A 252 -13.70 -27.52 -4.42
C GLY A 252 -13.80 -27.69 -5.94
N VAL A 253 -13.07 -26.91 -6.74
CA VAL A 253 -12.98 -27.05 -8.20
C VAL A 253 -11.74 -27.88 -8.63
N ILE A 254 -10.78 -28.10 -7.73
CA ILE A 254 -9.57 -28.91 -8.00
C ILE A 254 -9.79 -30.38 -7.60
N ASP A 255 -10.78 -30.65 -6.74
CA ASP A 255 -11.13 -32.00 -6.25
C ASP A 255 -12.31 -32.67 -7.03
N LEU A 256 -12.62 -32.20 -8.24
CA LEU A 256 -13.60 -32.80 -9.18
C LEU A 256 -12.94 -33.06 -10.53
#